data_AF-A0A1M5LWJ6-F1
#
_entry.id   AF-A0A1M5LWJ6-F1
#
_cell.length_a   1.000
_cell.length_b   1.000
_cell.length_c   1.000
_cell.angle_alpha   90.00
_cell.angle_beta   90.00
_cell.angle_gamma   90.00
#
_symmetry.space_group_name_H-M   'P 1'
#
loop_
_entity.id
_entity.type
_entity.pdbx_description
1 polymer ?
#
loop_
_entity_poly.entity_id
_entity_poly.type
_entity_poly.pdbx_seq_one_letter_code
_entity_poly.pdbx_strand_id
1 'polypeptide(L)'
;MLSRIIILYFVLLAQLSLAQSLSLVDKYTKETFVYNSVDKWEDGKNMTEAKVDGVIYIKKDNKYYRRYYDRALNAGWFGALPNDDIDDSNAIQEAINYAVSTSQNLVFPFGRYNISKTIFIPQHFSFSMRNMVIDFSNSKLILNKDITLLQSDNWGTKLDSKFTTGMTIENFEIISEIGNLNSYAIKIQDYHQGTKLQNVSSFYSKNLLHSVNNYYLELYNINSLLNSKLREGKRFKFEGYHGLNKFTKLVAGNSDICFSFENGLLAALNLETLSVEGCNTGIYFNSELAGVTIRSSYFENFKVALNFENYSNATVLEGNYFNFLNDDNVYLLEYKGLPLNNIKFGFGNAYIGTKFKNFIKNKDNLYGEGVIFELPKVTNDIMNNLNQNKGKNNKIIQAN
;
A
#
# COMPACT_ATOMS: atom_id res chain seq x y z
N MET A 1 -2.40 1.27 72.25
CA MET A 1 -2.09 2.11 71.07
C MET A 1 -2.01 1.31 69.77
N LEU A 2 -1.39 0.11 69.77
CA LEU A 2 -1.28 -0.74 68.57
C LEU A 2 -2.62 -1.12 67.90
N SER A 3 -3.68 -1.39 68.67
CA SER A 3 -4.98 -1.79 68.09
C SER A 3 -5.74 -0.66 67.39
N ARG A 4 -5.53 0.60 67.78
CA ARG A 4 -6.16 1.76 67.12
C ARG A 4 -5.48 2.11 65.79
N ILE A 5 -4.18 1.83 65.66
CA ILE A 5 -3.42 2.02 64.41
C ILE A 5 -3.81 0.94 63.37
N ILE A 6 -4.05 -0.31 63.80
CA ILE A 6 -4.49 -1.40 62.90
C ILE A 6 -5.89 -1.13 62.34
N ILE A 7 -6.83 -0.62 63.15
CA ILE A 7 -8.18 -0.27 62.68
C ILE A 7 -8.13 0.92 61.72
N LEU A 8 -7.29 1.93 61.96
CA LEU A 8 -7.10 3.05 61.03
C LEU A 8 -6.51 2.58 59.69
N TYR A 9 -5.59 1.61 59.71
CA TYR A 9 -4.99 1.02 58.51
C TYR A 9 -6.00 0.20 57.70
N PHE A 10 -6.88 -0.56 58.35
CA PHE A 10 -7.96 -1.30 57.68
C PHE A 10 -9.06 -0.38 57.10
N VAL A 11 -9.36 0.74 57.76
CA VAL A 11 -10.30 1.75 57.24
C VAL A 11 -9.67 2.54 56.07
N LEU A 12 -8.36 2.81 56.10
CA LEU A 12 -7.64 3.43 54.97
C LEU A 12 -7.55 2.50 53.76
N LEU A 13 -7.35 1.19 53.98
CA LEU A 13 -7.35 0.18 52.91
C LEU A 13 -8.76 -0.05 52.34
N ALA A 14 -9.83 0.13 53.13
CA ALA A 14 -11.21 0.06 52.64
C ALA A 14 -11.66 1.30 51.83
N GLN A 15 -10.88 2.38 51.83
CA GLN A 15 -11.05 3.53 50.93
C GLN A 15 -10.26 3.39 49.62
N LEU A 16 -9.68 2.22 49.34
CA LEU A 16 -9.40 1.82 47.95
C LEU A 16 -10.74 1.87 47.22
N SER A 17 -10.99 3.00 46.55
CA SER A 17 -12.19 3.29 45.78
C SER A 17 -12.53 2.04 44.97
N LEU A 18 -13.61 1.36 45.34
CA LEU A 18 -14.22 0.38 44.44
C LEU A 18 -14.48 1.15 43.16
N ALA A 19 -13.66 0.91 42.14
CA ALA A 19 -13.82 1.53 40.85
C ALA A 19 -15.25 1.22 40.42
N GLN A 20 -16.10 2.25 40.35
CA GLN A 20 -17.49 2.04 40.05
C GLN A 20 -17.57 1.55 38.60
N SER A 21 -17.87 0.27 38.44
CA SER A 21 -18.03 -0.37 37.15
C SER A 21 -19.50 -0.44 36.77
N LEU A 22 -19.80 -0.24 35.50
CA LEU A 22 -21.12 -0.35 34.93
C LEU A 22 -21.10 -1.42 33.83
N SER A 23 -22.02 -2.38 33.86
CA SER A 23 -22.18 -3.35 32.77
C SER A 23 -23.32 -2.92 31.84
N LEU A 24 -23.05 -2.82 30.54
CA LEU A 24 -24.04 -2.49 29.51
C LEU A 24 -23.94 -3.46 28.33
N VAL A 25 -25.08 -3.70 27.67
CA VAL A 25 -25.13 -4.43 26.40
C VAL A 25 -24.84 -3.45 25.27
N ASP A 26 -23.84 -3.75 24.46
CA ASP A 26 -23.49 -2.97 23.29
C ASP A 26 -24.62 -3.01 22.24
N LYS A 27 -24.96 -1.85 21.70
CA LYS A 27 -26.11 -1.69 20.80
C LYS A 27 -25.95 -2.50 19.52
N TYR A 28 -24.71 -2.68 19.03
CA TYR A 28 -24.41 -3.28 17.74
C TYR A 28 -24.10 -4.77 17.91
N THR A 29 -23.05 -5.08 18.66
CA THR A 29 -22.52 -6.45 18.86
C THR A 29 -23.37 -7.32 19.77
N LYS A 30 -24.26 -6.73 20.59
CA LYS A 30 -25.07 -7.41 21.61
C LYS A 30 -24.27 -8.07 22.73
N GLU A 31 -22.96 -7.85 22.78
CA GLU A 31 -22.09 -8.32 23.85
C GLU A 31 -22.23 -7.41 25.09
N THR A 32 -22.02 -7.98 26.28
CA THR A 32 -22.00 -7.21 27.53
C THR A 32 -20.59 -6.70 27.82
N PHE A 33 -20.43 -5.40 27.99
CA PHE A 33 -19.16 -4.76 28.32
C PHE A 33 -19.19 -4.11 29.70
N VAL A 34 -18.02 -4.12 30.33
CA VAL A 34 -17.76 -3.37 31.56
C VAL A 34 -17.23 -1.99 31.22
N TYR A 35 -17.75 -0.97 31.89
CA TYR A 35 -17.33 0.42 31.81
C TYR A 35 -16.82 0.87 33.17
N ASN A 36 -15.60 1.39 33.22
CA ASN A 36 -15.00 1.90 34.46
C ASN A 36 -15.18 3.41 34.55
N SER A 37 -15.54 3.92 35.73
CA SER A 37 -15.65 5.37 35.95
C SER A 37 -14.29 6.06 35.75
N VAL A 38 -14.30 7.22 35.08
CA VAL A 38 -13.11 8.00 34.75
C VAL A 38 -13.38 9.49 34.90
N ASP A 39 -12.38 10.24 35.36
CA ASP A 39 -12.43 11.71 35.41
C ASP A 39 -11.52 12.36 34.35
N LYS A 40 -10.67 11.55 33.70
CA LYS A 40 -9.69 11.98 32.70
C LYS A 40 -9.85 11.20 31.39
N TRP A 41 -9.52 11.88 30.30
CA TRP A 41 -9.40 11.32 28.96
C TRP A 41 -8.03 10.64 28.77
N GLU A 42 -7.86 9.94 27.65
CA GLU A 42 -6.58 9.29 27.26
C GLU A 42 -5.39 10.27 27.24
N ASP A 43 -5.63 11.55 26.99
CA ASP A 43 -4.59 12.60 26.98
C ASP A 43 -4.28 13.17 28.38
N GLY A 44 -4.88 12.62 29.43
CA GLY A 44 -4.71 13.05 30.82
C GLY A 44 -5.49 14.31 31.21
N LYS A 45 -6.17 14.98 30.26
CA LYS A 45 -7.04 16.13 30.57
C LYS A 45 -8.38 15.65 31.09
N ASN A 46 -9.11 16.52 31.79
CA ASN A 46 -10.42 16.20 32.33
C ASN A 46 -11.40 15.76 31.24
N MET A 47 -12.32 14.87 31.63
CA MET A 47 -13.48 14.49 30.83
C MET A 47 -14.44 15.67 30.67
N THR A 48 -15.04 15.77 29.48
CA THR A 48 -16.09 16.74 29.15
C THR A 48 -17.11 16.05 28.24
N GLU A 49 -18.31 16.63 28.13
CA GLU A 49 -19.35 16.12 27.20
C GLU A 49 -18.87 16.00 25.76
N ALA A 50 -18.02 16.93 25.32
CA ALA A 50 -17.47 16.90 23.96
C ALA A 50 -16.58 15.67 23.67
N LYS A 51 -16.16 14.94 24.72
CA LYS A 51 -15.38 13.70 24.63
C LYS A 51 -16.24 12.44 24.76
N VAL A 52 -17.54 12.58 24.99
CA VAL A 52 -18.46 11.44 25.07
C VAL A 52 -18.82 11.03 23.65
N ASP A 53 -18.26 9.91 23.21
CA ASP A 53 -18.50 9.33 21.87
C ASP A 53 -19.67 8.34 21.85
N GLY A 54 -20.20 7.95 23.02
CA GLY A 54 -21.30 7.00 23.13
C GLY A 54 -20.91 5.52 22.96
N VAL A 55 -19.65 5.25 22.65
CA VAL A 55 -19.11 3.91 22.34
C VAL A 55 -18.02 3.53 23.35
N ILE A 56 -16.90 4.23 23.34
CA ILE A 56 -15.77 4.08 24.25
C ILE A 56 -16.01 4.90 25.52
N TYR A 57 -16.45 6.14 25.39
CA TYR A 57 -16.78 6.99 26.52
C TYR A 57 -18.26 7.33 26.56
N ILE A 58 -18.88 7.07 27.71
CA ILE A 58 -20.29 7.31 27.96
C ILE A 58 -20.47 8.18 29.20
N LYS A 59 -21.61 8.86 29.28
CA LYS A 59 -22.05 9.53 30.50
C LYS A 59 -23.31 8.86 31.05
N LYS A 60 -23.32 8.56 32.34
CA LYS A 60 -24.48 8.04 33.06
C LYS A 60 -24.53 8.59 34.48
N ASP A 61 -25.70 9.04 34.91
CA ASP A 61 -25.93 9.58 36.26
C ASP A 61 -24.90 10.65 36.67
N ASN A 62 -24.60 11.58 35.74
CA ASN A 62 -23.59 12.64 35.89
C ASN A 62 -22.15 12.19 36.10
N LYS A 63 -21.82 10.92 35.83
CA LYS A 63 -20.45 10.40 35.82
C LYS A 63 -20.05 9.96 34.42
N TYR A 64 -18.76 10.09 34.11
CA TYR A 64 -18.18 9.57 32.88
C TYR A 64 -17.63 8.17 33.12
N TYR A 65 -17.75 7.34 32.10
CA TYR A 65 -17.20 6.00 32.11
C TYR A 65 -16.50 5.70 30.79
N ARG A 66 -15.46 4.88 30.85
CA ARG A 66 -14.70 4.37 29.71
C ARG A 66 -14.93 2.86 29.59
N ARG A 67 -15.20 2.39 28.38
CA ARG A 67 -15.28 0.95 28.07
C ARG A 67 -13.96 0.30 28.46
N TYR A 68 -14.02 -0.80 29.18
CA TYR A 68 -12.86 -1.61 29.51
C TYR A 68 -12.51 -2.52 28.32
N TYR A 69 -11.30 -2.35 27.80
CA TYR A 69 -10.67 -3.21 26.80
C TYR A 69 -9.15 -3.16 27.01
N ASP A 70 -8.46 -4.26 26.72
CA ASP A 70 -7.03 -4.46 26.99
C ASP A 70 -6.15 -4.36 25.75
N ARG A 71 -6.76 -4.25 24.55
CA ARG A 71 -6.07 -4.35 23.25
C ARG A 71 -6.52 -3.26 22.28
N ALA A 72 -6.80 -3.65 21.03
CA ALA A 72 -7.24 -2.78 19.95
C ALA A 72 -8.72 -2.42 20.09
N LEU A 73 -9.09 -1.32 19.44
CA LEU A 73 -10.49 -0.99 19.19
C LEU A 73 -11.10 -2.04 18.26
N ASN A 74 -12.36 -2.40 18.49
CA ASN A 74 -13.12 -3.24 17.61
C ASN A 74 -14.09 -2.38 16.78
N ALA A 75 -13.99 -2.47 15.45
CA ALA A 75 -14.85 -1.70 14.55
C ALA A 75 -16.35 -1.99 14.74
N GLY A 76 -16.72 -3.19 15.21
CA GLY A 76 -18.09 -3.57 15.51
C GLY A 76 -18.73 -2.73 16.63
N TRP A 77 -17.92 -2.15 17.52
CA TRP A 77 -18.42 -1.22 18.56
C TRP A 77 -18.96 0.09 17.97
N PHE A 78 -18.53 0.45 16.76
CA PHE A 78 -19.00 1.61 16.00
C PHE A 78 -20.11 1.24 15.00
N GLY A 79 -20.53 -0.04 14.96
CA GLY A 79 -21.59 -0.53 14.09
C GLY A 79 -21.12 -1.10 12.75
N ALA A 80 -19.82 -1.28 12.53
CA ALA A 80 -19.31 -1.97 11.35
C ALA A 80 -19.38 -3.48 11.61
N LEU A 81 -20.46 -4.12 11.17
CA LEU A 81 -20.77 -5.51 11.47
C LEU A 81 -20.64 -6.36 10.21
N PRO A 82 -19.82 -7.42 10.20
CA PRO A 82 -19.68 -8.22 9.00
C PRO A 82 -20.92 -9.11 8.77
N ASN A 83 -21.24 -9.33 7.49
CA ASN A 83 -22.27 -10.27 7.02
C ASN A 83 -23.70 -9.94 7.44
N ASP A 84 -24.05 -8.66 7.60
CA ASP A 84 -25.41 -8.23 7.96
C ASP A 84 -26.21 -7.62 6.78
N ASP A 85 -25.62 -7.60 5.58
CA ASP A 85 -26.18 -7.02 4.35
C ASP A 85 -26.51 -5.51 4.44
N ILE A 86 -25.97 -4.81 5.44
CA ILE A 86 -26.12 -3.36 5.63
C ILE A 86 -24.88 -2.63 5.08
N ASP A 87 -25.05 -1.37 4.66
CA ASP A 87 -23.93 -0.51 4.25
C ASP A 87 -23.13 -0.05 5.48
N ASP A 88 -21.90 -0.53 5.59
CA ASP A 88 -20.99 -0.28 6.70
C ASP A 88 -20.21 1.04 6.57
N SER A 89 -20.31 1.73 5.42
CA SER A 89 -19.37 2.82 5.09
C SER A 89 -19.23 3.88 6.18
N ASN A 90 -20.34 4.31 6.78
CA ASN A 90 -20.31 5.33 7.83
C ASN A 90 -19.69 4.77 9.13
N ALA A 91 -20.02 3.55 9.52
CA ALA A 91 -19.52 2.94 10.75
C ALA A 91 -18.01 2.65 10.66
N ILE A 92 -17.53 2.19 9.50
CA ILE A 92 -16.10 2.04 9.22
C ILE A 92 -15.40 3.40 9.34
N GLN A 93 -15.97 4.45 8.75
CA GLN A 93 -15.41 5.80 8.82
C GLN A 93 -15.32 6.31 10.27
N GLU A 94 -16.36 6.11 11.07
CA GLU A 94 -16.39 6.51 12.49
C GLU A 94 -15.32 5.77 13.30
N ALA A 95 -15.20 4.45 13.11
CA ALA A 95 -14.18 3.64 13.76
C ALA A 95 -12.76 4.10 13.43
N ILE A 96 -12.46 4.35 12.15
CA ILE A 96 -11.16 4.83 11.68
C ILE A 96 -10.85 6.22 12.24
N ASN A 97 -11.81 7.15 12.18
CA ASN A 97 -11.64 8.50 12.71
C ASN A 97 -11.27 8.46 14.20
N TYR A 98 -11.97 7.64 14.97
CA TYR A 98 -11.70 7.48 16.39
C TYR A 98 -10.31 6.92 16.64
N ALA A 99 -9.96 5.82 15.96
CA ALA A 99 -8.67 5.15 16.11
C ALA A 99 -7.50 6.07 15.77
N VAL A 100 -7.59 6.82 14.66
CA VAL A 100 -6.55 7.78 14.26
C VAL A 100 -6.44 8.93 15.26
N SER A 101 -7.57 9.49 15.71
CA SER A 101 -7.57 10.63 16.65
C SER A 101 -6.99 10.28 18.03
N THR A 102 -7.00 9.00 18.40
CA THR A 102 -6.51 8.48 19.68
C THR A 102 -5.19 7.71 19.55
N SER A 103 -4.64 7.61 18.33
CA SER A 103 -3.45 6.79 17.99
C SER A 103 -3.56 5.35 18.51
N GLN A 104 -4.72 4.72 18.35
CA GLN A 104 -4.98 3.35 18.77
C GLN A 104 -5.08 2.40 17.57
N ASN A 105 -4.74 1.13 17.78
CA ASN A 105 -4.97 0.10 16.79
C ASN A 105 -6.47 -0.16 16.64
N LEU A 106 -6.90 -0.46 15.41
CA LEU A 106 -8.26 -0.81 15.05
C LEU A 106 -8.28 -2.17 14.37
N VAL A 107 -9.15 -3.05 14.83
CA VAL A 107 -9.37 -4.38 14.26
C VAL A 107 -10.81 -4.49 13.80
N PHE A 108 -11.01 -4.93 12.57
CA PHE A 108 -12.32 -5.32 12.06
C PHE A 108 -12.55 -6.80 12.31
N PRO A 109 -13.71 -7.22 12.85
CA PRO A 109 -14.11 -8.62 12.84
C PRO A 109 -14.05 -9.23 11.44
N PHE A 110 -13.59 -10.48 11.32
CA PHE A 110 -13.52 -11.15 10.01
C PHE A 110 -14.93 -11.27 9.39
N GLY A 111 -15.06 -10.87 8.13
CA GLY A 111 -16.19 -11.24 7.29
C GLY A 111 -16.38 -10.33 6.08
N ARG A 112 -17.64 -10.07 5.72
CA ARG A 112 -18.03 -9.31 4.53
C ARG A 112 -18.63 -7.97 4.94
N TYR A 113 -18.10 -6.87 4.42
CA TYR A 113 -18.58 -5.52 4.68
C TYR A 113 -19.09 -4.89 3.40
N ASN A 114 -20.29 -4.32 3.40
CA ASN A 114 -20.82 -3.65 2.21
C ASN A 114 -20.48 -2.17 2.24
N ILE A 115 -19.89 -1.67 1.16
CA ILE A 115 -19.34 -0.32 1.09
C ILE A 115 -19.95 0.40 -0.11
N SER A 116 -20.74 1.44 0.18
CA SER A 116 -21.36 2.29 -0.84
C SER A 116 -20.74 3.70 -0.94
N LYS A 117 -19.79 4.04 -0.07
CA LYS A 117 -19.09 5.33 -0.04
C LYS A 117 -17.58 5.15 0.16
N THR A 118 -16.81 6.12 -0.34
CA THR A 118 -15.37 6.20 -0.08
C THR A 118 -15.11 6.36 1.41
N ILE A 119 -14.18 5.56 1.93
CA ILE A 119 -13.63 5.67 3.27
C ILE A 119 -12.39 6.56 3.21
N PHE A 120 -12.46 7.68 3.90
CA PHE A 120 -11.33 8.60 4.02
C PHE A 120 -10.42 8.13 5.15
N ILE A 121 -9.13 8.04 4.86
CA ILE A 121 -8.10 7.76 5.86
C ILE A 121 -7.55 9.11 6.34
N PRO A 122 -7.85 9.53 7.59
CA PRO A 122 -7.28 10.76 8.15
C PRO A 122 -5.77 10.64 8.28
N GLN A 123 -5.05 11.76 8.25
CA GLN A 123 -3.61 11.68 8.53
C GLN A 123 -3.36 11.25 9.97
N HIS A 124 -2.31 10.48 10.14
CA HIS A 124 -1.74 10.16 11.44
C HIS A 124 -0.32 10.67 11.50
N PHE A 125 -0.09 11.72 12.28
CA PHE A 125 1.25 12.26 12.50
C PHE A 125 1.70 11.99 13.92
N SER A 126 2.87 11.37 14.08
CA SER A 126 3.41 10.98 15.37
C SER A 126 4.90 11.24 15.47
N PHE A 127 5.30 12.28 16.21
CA PHE A 127 6.71 12.54 16.49
C PHE A 127 7.40 11.39 17.22
N SER A 128 6.65 10.65 18.05
CA SER A 128 7.16 9.47 18.75
C SER A 128 7.17 8.21 17.89
N MET A 129 6.80 8.31 16.61
CA MET A 129 6.68 7.18 15.68
C MET A 129 5.83 6.04 16.26
N ARG A 130 4.79 6.39 17.04
CA ARG A 130 3.85 5.38 17.54
C ARG A 130 3.15 4.79 16.33
N ASN A 131 3.39 3.51 16.09
CA ASN A 131 2.75 2.82 15.00
C ASN A 131 1.31 2.50 15.37
N MET A 132 0.37 2.83 14.49
CA MET A 132 -1.01 2.36 14.56
C MET A 132 -1.29 1.38 13.42
N VAL A 133 -2.14 0.40 13.69
CA VAL A 133 -2.57 -0.60 12.71
C VAL A 133 -4.07 -0.51 12.51
N ILE A 134 -4.50 -0.47 11.25
CA ILE A 134 -5.87 -0.66 10.80
C ILE A 134 -5.91 -2.03 10.13
N ASP A 135 -6.32 -3.04 10.87
CA ASP A 135 -6.33 -4.45 10.45
C ASP A 135 -7.75 -4.89 10.10
N PHE A 136 -7.98 -5.21 8.83
CA PHE A 136 -9.26 -5.71 8.34
C PHE A 136 -9.43 -7.23 8.56
N SER A 137 -8.49 -7.91 9.20
CA SER A 137 -8.56 -9.33 9.58
C SER A 137 -8.83 -10.30 8.44
N ASN A 138 -8.34 -10.02 7.24
CA ASN A 138 -8.61 -10.75 5.98
C ASN A 138 -10.08 -10.65 5.51
N SER A 139 -10.77 -9.57 5.88
CA SER A 139 -12.16 -9.34 5.48
C SER A 139 -12.29 -8.98 4.00
N LYS A 140 -13.52 -9.15 3.50
CA LYS A 140 -13.93 -8.77 2.15
C LYS A 140 -14.68 -7.44 2.20
N LEU A 141 -14.14 -6.44 1.51
CA LEU A 141 -14.76 -5.12 1.36
C LEU A 141 -15.48 -5.09 0.01
N ILE A 142 -16.81 -5.07 0.06
CA ILE A 142 -17.68 -5.29 -1.11
C ILE A 142 -18.17 -3.95 -1.63
N LEU A 143 -17.80 -3.63 -2.86
CA LEU A 143 -18.24 -2.43 -3.57
C LEU A 143 -19.47 -2.74 -4.43
N ASN A 144 -20.57 -2.04 -4.15
CA ASN A 144 -21.79 -2.07 -4.96
C ASN A 144 -21.88 -0.89 -5.96
N LYS A 145 -20.84 -0.05 -6.01
CA LYS A 145 -20.70 1.12 -6.89
C LYS A 145 -19.25 1.25 -7.36
N ASP A 146 -19.06 1.89 -8.50
CA ASP A 146 -17.72 2.23 -9.01
C ASP A 146 -17.19 3.46 -8.27
N ILE A 147 -16.57 3.22 -7.12
CA ILE A 147 -16.02 4.24 -6.23
C ILE A 147 -14.58 3.89 -5.84
N THR A 148 -13.84 4.90 -5.36
CA THR A 148 -12.62 4.64 -4.59
C THR A 148 -13.03 4.09 -3.22
N LEU A 149 -12.48 2.95 -2.81
CA LEU A 149 -12.71 2.33 -1.50
C LEU A 149 -12.00 3.13 -0.42
N LEU A 150 -10.66 3.26 -0.51
CA LEU A 150 -9.83 3.99 0.46
C LEU A 150 -9.19 5.21 -0.19
N GLN A 151 -9.31 6.38 0.43
CA GLN A 151 -8.67 7.61 -0.03
C GLN A 151 -8.05 8.38 1.14
N SER A 152 -6.80 8.84 1.02
CA SER A 152 -6.26 9.80 1.99
C SER A 152 -7.10 11.07 2.04
N ASP A 153 -7.38 11.59 3.23
CA ASP A 153 -8.21 12.80 3.41
C ASP A 153 -7.57 14.08 2.84
N ASN A 154 -6.25 14.09 2.65
CA ASN A 154 -5.46 15.13 2.00
C ASN A 154 -5.34 14.95 0.47
N TRP A 155 -6.08 14.03 -0.15
CA TRP A 155 -5.93 13.75 -1.57
C TRP A 155 -6.10 15.00 -2.45
N GLY A 156 -5.14 15.25 -3.34
CA GLY A 156 -5.13 16.40 -4.24
C GLY A 156 -4.70 17.73 -3.59
N THR A 157 -4.29 17.69 -2.32
CA THR A 157 -3.64 18.85 -1.67
C THR A 157 -2.19 18.99 -2.12
N LYS A 158 -1.54 20.10 -1.75
CA LYS A 158 -0.13 20.33 -2.05
C LYS A 158 0.75 19.29 -1.33
N LEU A 159 1.85 18.92 -1.99
CA LEU A 159 2.93 18.07 -1.45
C LEU A 159 3.25 18.45 0.01
N ASP A 160 3.35 17.44 0.88
CA ASP A 160 3.71 17.55 2.29
C ASP A 160 2.86 18.53 3.10
N SER A 161 1.70 18.97 2.57
CA SER A 161 0.85 19.89 3.31
C SER A 161 0.31 19.25 4.59
N LYS A 162 0.10 17.92 4.53
CA LYS A 162 -0.20 17.08 5.69
C LYS A 162 0.19 15.63 5.39
N PHE A 163 1.14 15.06 6.13
CA PHE A 163 1.66 13.71 5.86
C PHE A 163 1.33 12.70 6.98
N THR A 164 1.36 11.42 6.63
CA THR A 164 1.10 10.30 7.55
C THR A 164 2.39 9.57 7.89
N THR A 165 2.62 9.29 9.18
CA THR A 165 3.75 8.49 9.69
C THR A 165 3.25 7.36 10.58
N GLY A 166 3.91 6.21 10.52
CA GLY A 166 3.64 5.10 11.44
C GLY A 166 2.22 4.55 11.34
N MET A 167 1.63 4.48 10.15
CA MET A 167 0.33 3.83 9.95
C MET A 167 0.47 2.57 9.10
N THR A 168 -0.05 1.45 9.57
CA THR A 168 -0.20 0.24 8.75
C THR A 168 -1.67 -0.01 8.44
N ILE A 169 -2.00 -0.19 7.18
CA ILE A 169 -3.34 -0.63 6.73
C ILE A 169 -3.20 -2.00 6.09
N GLU A 170 -3.96 -3.00 6.54
CA GLU A 170 -3.69 -4.38 6.16
C GLU A 170 -4.88 -5.34 6.12
N ASN A 171 -4.63 -6.47 5.45
CA ASN A 171 -5.42 -7.70 5.47
C ASN A 171 -6.85 -7.54 4.95
N PHE A 172 -7.03 -7.19 3.67
CA PHE A 172 -8.35 -7.15 3.05
C PHE A 172 -8.35 -7.53 1.57
N GLU A 173 -9.48 -8.08 1.14
CA GLU A 173 -9.81 -8.33 -0.26
C GLU A 173 -10.88 -7.34 -0.72
N ILE A 174 -10.67 -6.73 -1.89
CA ILE A 174 -11.66 -5.86 -2.54
C ILE A 174 -12.50 -6.70 -3.50
N ILE A 175 -13.81 -6.75 -3.25
CA ILE A 175 -14.80 -7.42 -4.09
C ILE A 175 -15.67 -6.36 -4.76
N SER A 176 -16.08 -6.61 -6.00
CA SER A 176 -17.05 -5.77 -6.71
C SER A 176 -18.23 -6.59 -7.16
N GLU A 177 -19.44 -6.14 -6.83
CA GLU A 177 -20.70 -6.76 -7.29
C GLU A 177 -21.17 -6.22 -8.65
N ILE A 178 -20.57 -5.12 -9.10
CA ILE A 178 -20.89 -4.48 -10.38
C ILE A 178 -19.93 -4.89 -11.52
N GLY A 179 -19.09 -5.89 -11.28
CA GLY A 179 -18.04 -6.31 -12.21
C GLY A 179 -16.78 -5.45 -12.09
N ASN A 180 -16.11 -5.19 -13.21
CA ASN A 180 -14.80 -4.52 -13.19
C ASN A 180 -14.94 -3.02 -12.85
N LEU A 181 -14.22 -2.57 -11.82
CA LEU A 181 -14.20 -1.18 -11.37
C LEU A 181 -13.29 -0.33 -12.27
N ASN A 182 -13.74 0.87 -12.66
CA ASN A 182 -12.94 1.80 -13.44
C ASN A 182 -12.21 2.82 -12.56
N SER A 183 -12.75 3.15 -11.38
CA SER A 183 -12.07 4.01 -10.41
C SER A 183 -10.83 3.33 -9.86
N TYR A 184 -9.84 4.14 -9.42
CA TYR A 184 -8.80 3.61 -8.54
C TYR A 184 -9.43 3.18 -7.22
N ALA A 185 -9.25 1.91 -6.85
CA ALA A 185 -9.82 1.38 -5.61
C ALA A 185 -9.14 1.96 -4.36
N ILE A 186 -7.83 2.24 -4.44
CA ILE A 186 -7.05 2.83 -3.36
C ILE A 186 -6.31 4.06 -3.88
N LYS A 187 -6.40 5.15 -3.11
CA LYS A 187 -5.73 6.43 -3.36
C LYS A 187 -4.97 6.86 -2.12
N ILE A 188 -3.64 6.89 -2.18
CA ILE A 188 -2.78 7.32 -1.06
C ILE A 188 -1.92 8.52 -1.42
N GLN A 189 -1.81 9.49 -0.52
CA GLN A 189 -0.99 10.67 -0.71
C GLN A 189 -0.21 11.05 0.56
N ASP A 190 1.05 11.43 0.40
CA ASP A 190 1.93 11.92 1.48
C ASP A 190 2.07 10.89 2.62
N TYR A 191 2.28 9.61 2.29
CA TYR A 191 2.61 8.56 3.27
C TYR A 191 4.13 8.50 3.45
N HIS A 192 4.56 8.64 4.71
CA HIS A 192 5.94 8.89 5.12
C HIS A 192 6.49 7.72 5.98
N GLN A 193 7.56 7.96 6.74
CA GLN A 193 8.28 6.96 7.54
C GLN A 193 7.36 6.08 8.40
N GLY A 194 7.65 4.78 8.39
CA GLY A 194 6.92 3.78 9.18
C GLY A 194 5.53 3.47 8.65
N THR A 195 5.15 3.99 7.48
CA THR A 195 3.84 3.75 6.88
C THR A 195 3.88 2.54 5.94
N LYS A 196 2.85 1.70 6.01
CA LYS A 196 2.77 0.45 5.25
C LYS A 196 1.35 0.18 4.75
N LEU A 197 1.25 -0.31 3.52
CA LEU A 197 0.04 -0.93 2.99
C LEU A 197 0.38 -2.38 2.63
N GLN A 198 -0.33 -3.35 3.22
CA GLN A 198 0.02 -4.74 3.02
C GLN A 198 -1.14 -5.74 2.98
N ASN A 199 -0.89 -6.89 2.35
CA ASN A 199 -1.83 -8.02 2.28
C ASN A 199 -3.18 -7.58 1.70
N VAL A 200 -3.13 -6.92 0.56
CA VAL A 200 -4.31 -6.43 -0.17
C VAL A 200 -4.49 -7.23 -1.44
N SER A 201 -5.70 -7.66 -1.74
CA SER A 201 -6.01 -8.31 -3.03
C SER A 201 -7.21 -7.69 -3.73
N SER A 202 -7.20 -7.69 -5.06
CA SER A 202 -8.37 -7.39 -5.89
C SER A 202 -8.26 -8.04 -7.26
N PHE A 203 -9.31 -8.74 -7.68
CA PHE A 203 -9.43 -9.31 -9.03
C PHE A 203 -10.40 -8.52 -9.93
N TYR A 204 -10.96 -7.43 -9.41
CA TYR A 204 -12.03 -6.65 -10.06
C TYR A 204 -11.61 -5.21 -10.40
N SER A 205 -10.51 -4.70 -9.85
CA SER A 205 -10.14 -3.29 -10.00
C SER A 205 -9.23 -3.06 -11.20
N LYS A 206 -9.72 -2.53 -12.33
CA LYS A 206 -8.83 -2.18 -13.49
C LYS A 206 -7.65 -1.31 -13.05
N ASN A 207 -7.94 -0.41 -12.10
CA ASN A 207 -6.99 0.49 -11.47
C ASN A 207 -6.99 0.19 -9.96
N LEU A 208 -5.95 -0.47 -9.42
CA LEU A 208 -5.94 -0.84 -8.00
C LEU A 208 -5.47 0.32 -7.13
N LEU A 209 -4.26 0.81 -7.37
CA LEU A 209 -3.60 1.79 -6.50
C LEU A 209 -3.16 3.02 -7.28
N HIS A 210 -3.52 4.21 -6.79
CA HIS A 210 -2.91 5.48 -7.18
C HIS A 210 -2.21 6.08 -5.96
N SER A 211 -0.88 6.16 -6.04
CA SER A 211 -0.01 6.64 -4.97
C SER A 211 0.64 7.95 -5.40
N VAL A 212 0.52 9.01 -4.60
CA VAL A 212 1.04 10.34 -4.90
C VAL A 212 2.00 10.81 -3.81
N ASN A 213 3.20 11.27 -4.17
CA ASN A 213 4.11 11.96 -3.24
C ASN A 213 4.45 11.18 -1.95
N ASN A 214 5.01 9.96 -2.05
CA ASN A 214 5.26 9.14 -0.86
C ASN A 214 6.75 8.95 -0.58
N TYR A 215 7.12 8.91 0.70
CA TYR A 215 8.52 8.76 1.13
C TYR A 215 8.65 7.68 2.19
N TYR A 216 9.63 6.78 2.08
CA TYR A 216 9.80 5.67 3.04
C TYR A 216 8.55 4.78 3.21
N LEU A 217 7.63 4.79 2.24
CA LEU A 217 6.45 3.94 2.20
C LEU A 217 6.85 2.50 1.86
N GLU A 218 6.31 1.55 2.61
CA GLU A 218 6.38 0.13 2.28
C GLU A 218 5.06 -0.35 1.66
N LEU A 219 5.14 -0.91 0.45
CA LEU A 219 4.05 -1.68 -0.16
C LEU A 219 4.44 -3.15 -0.15
N TYR A 220 3.65 -4.01 0.50
CA TYR A 220 4.01 -5.40 0.69
C TYR A 220 2.86 -6.37 0.39
N ASN A 221 3.09 -7.36 -0.46
CA ASN A 221 2.11 -8.43 -0.74
C ASN A 221 0.75 -7.87 -1.21
N ILE A 222 0.77 -7.06 -2.28
CA ILE A 222 -0.44 -6.50 -2.89
C ILE A 222 -0.67 -7.18 -4.23
N ASN A 223 -1.80 -7.87 -4.36
CA ASN A 223 -2.06 -8.77 -5.48
C ASN A 223 -3.23 -8.28 -6.33
N SER A 224 -3.02 -8.14 -7.64
CA SER A 224 -4.11 -7.83 -8.55
C SER A 224 -3.95 -8.41 -9.94
N LEU A 225 -4.90 -9.27 -10.29
CA LEU A 225 -5.03 -9.89 -11.59
C LEU A 225 -6.47 -9.67 -12.05
N LEU A 226 -6.70 -8.77 -13.01
CA LEU A 226 -8.06 -8.49 -13.48
C LEU A 226 -8.63 -9.75 -14.13
N ASN A 227 -9.83 -10.15 -13.71
CA ASN A 227 -10.58 -11.19 -14.38
C ASN A 227 -11.29 -10.64 -15.63
N SER A 228 -10.51 -10.35 -16.68
CA SER A 228 -10.98 -9.85 -17.97
C SER A 228 -10.35 -10.63 -19.12
N LYS A 229 -10.99 -10.65 -20.29
CA LYS A 229 -10.33 -11.12 -21.53
C LYS A 229 -9.46 -10.03 -22.17
N LEU A 230 -9.64 -8.78 -21.75
CA LEU A 230 -8.95 -7.62 -22.26
C LEU A 230 -7.92 -7.12 -21.25
N ARG A 231 -6.82 -6.58 -21.78
CA ARG A 231 -5.79 -5.88 -21.00
C ARG A 231 -6.24 -4.43 -20.83
N GLU A 232 -6.70 -4.07 -19.64
CA GLU A 232 -7.29 -2.75 -19.38
C GLU A 232 -6.74 -2.13 -18.10
N GLY A 233 -6.66 -0.80 -18.09
CA GLY A 233 -6.30 -0.01 -16.91
C GLY A 233 -4.81 0.06 -16.60
N LYS A 234 -4.48 0.91 -15.62
CA LYS A 234 -3.15 1.05 -15.02
C LYS A 234 -3.22 0.52 -13.60
N ARG A 235 -2.63 -0.66 -13.37
CA ARG A 235 -2.89 -1.37 -12.11
C ARG A 235 -2.36 -0.59 -10.90
N PHE A 236 -1.09 -0.25 -10.96
CA PHE A 236 -0.40 0.56 -9.97
C PHE A 236 0.08 1.83 -10.65
N LYS A 237 -0.43 2.98 -10.23
CA LYS A 237 0.03 4.30 -10.66
C LYS A 237 0.73 5.00 -9.50
N PHE A 238 1.96 5.42 -9.74
CA PHE A 238 2.76 6.24 -8.84
C PHE A 238 2.98 7.58 -9.53
N GLU A 239 2.55 8.67 -8.91
CA GLU A 239 2.61 10.01 -9.48
C GLU A 239 3.31 11.02 -8.55
N GLY A 240 4.11 11.90 -9.12
CA GLY A 240 4.86 12.89 -8.33
C GLY A 240 6.14 12.30 -7.74
N TYR A 241 6.45 12.70 -6.52
CA TYR A 241 7.73 12.37 -5.87
C TYR A 241 7.63 11.05 -5.09
N HIS A 242 8.53 10.11 -5.38
CA HIS A 242 8.62 8.85 -4.63
C HIS A 242 10.06 8.59 -4.21
N GLY A 243 10.35 8.82 -2.93
CA GLY A 243 11.72 8.73 -2.39
C GLY A 243 11.86 7.64 -1.33
N LEU A 244 12.90 6.81 -1.44
CA LEU A 244 13.26 5.83 -0.40
C LEU A 244 12.15 4.81 -0.09
N ASN A 245 11.24 4.59 -1.04
CA ASN A 245 10.15 3.63 -0.90
C ASN A 245 10.62 2.21 -1.17
N LYS A 246 9.90 1.23 -0.61
CA LYS A 246 10.15 -0.20 -0.84
C LYS A 246 8.87 -0.89 -1.27
N PHE A 247 8.88 -1.45 -2.48
CA PHE A 247 7.76 -2.21 -3.02
C PHE A 247 8.17 -3.69 -3.15
N THR A 248 7.45 -4.57 -2.47
CA THR A 248 7.82 -5.97 -2.35
C THR A 248 6.62 -6.89 -2.53
N LYS A 249 6.75 -7.94 -3.34
CA LYS A 249 5.66 -8.90 -3.63
C LYS A 249 4.41 -8.22 -4.16
N LEU A 250 4.55 -7.32 -5.14
CA LEU A 250 3.40 -6.75 -5.83
C LEU A 250 3.12 -7.56 -7.09
N VAL A 251 1.89 -8.02 -7.25
CA VAL A 251 1.44 -8.75 -8.44
C VAL A 251 0.51 -7.85 -9.23
N ALA A 252 0.86 -7.61 -10.48
CA ALA A 252 0.06 -6.89 -11.45
C ALA A 252 -0.09 -7.77 -12.69
N GLY A 253 -1.33 -8.12 -13.04
CA GLY A 253 -1.57 -8.83 -14.28
C GLY A 253 -2.84 -8.44 -15.00
N ASN A 254 -2.87 -8.79 -16.30
CA ASN A 254 -3.97 -8.55 -17.22
C ASN A 254 -4.45 -7.08 -17.24
N SER A 255 -3.51 -6.16 -17.47
CA SER A 255 -3.74 -4.71 -17.53
C SER A 255 -3.05 -4.10 -18.73
N ASP A 256 -3.44 -2.88 -19.12
CA ASP A 256 -2.70 -2.16 -20.16
C ASP A 256 -1.28 -1.84 -19.67
N ILE A 257 -1.18 -1.25 -18.46
CA ILE A 257 0.09 -1.00 -17.77
C ILE A 257 0.04 -1.64 -16.37
N CYS A 258 1.02 -2.49 -16.05
CA CYS A 258 1.11 -3.07 -14.71
C CYS A 258 1.57 -2.04 -13.68
N PHE A 259 2.73 -1.43 -13.88
CA PHE A 259 3.27 -0.40 -12.98
C PHE A 259 3.59 0.87 -13.78
N SER A 260 3.05 2.01 -13.37
CA SER A 260 3.25 3.30 -14.02
C SER A 260 3.83 4.31 -13.04
N PHE A 261 4.91 4.98 -13.43
CA PHE A 261 5.55 6.05 -12.67
C PHE A 261 5.53 7.33 -13.50
N GLU A 262 4.83 8.36 -13.04
CA GLU A 262 4.47 9.54 -13.83
C GLU A 262 4.77 10.86 -13.11
N ASN A 263 5.19 11.88 -13.87
CA ASN A 263 5.17 13.28 -13.45
C ASN A 263 5.93 13.62 -12.15
N GLY A 264 7.15 13.10 -11.96
CA GLY A 264 8.00 13.52 -10.84
C GLY A 264 9.34 12.80 -10.81
N LEU A 265 9.93 12.71 -9.60
CA LEU A 265 11.22 12.07 -9.35
C LEU A 265 11.03 10.78 -8.55
N LEU A 266 11.61 9.68 -9.02
CA LEU A 266 11.79 8.45 -8.24
C LEU A 266 13.23 8.41 -7.74
N ALA A 267 13.42 8.51 -6.42
CA ALA A 267 14.75 8.52 -5.82
C ALA A 267 14.93 7.33 -4.87
N ALA A 268 16.01 6.56 -5.04
CA ALA A 268 16.36 5.44 -4.15
C ALA A 268 15.21 4.42 -3.97
N LEU A 269 14.49 4.12 -5.04
CA LEU A 269 13.34 3.20 -5.03
C LEU A 269 13.81 1.75 -5.17
N ASN A 270 13.30 0.87 -4.31
CA ASN A 270 13.57 -0.58 -4.37
C ASN A 270 12.30 -1.36 -4.74
N LEU A 271 12.36 -2.04 -5.88
CA LEU A 271 11.32 -2.93 -6.41
C LEU A 271 11.81 -4.38 -6.32
N GLU A 272 11.15 -5.21 -5.52
CA GLU A 272 11.61 -6.56 -5.21
C GLU A 272 10.48 -7.60 -5.33
N THR A 273 10.73 -8.70 -6.02
CA THR A 273 9.74 -9.78 -6.18
C THR A 273 8.42 -9.26 -6.77
N LEU A 274 8.50 -8.40 -7.78
CA LEU A 274 7.32 -8.01 -8.54
C LEU A 274 6.88 -9.17 -9.44
N SER A 275 5.59 -9.28 -9.71
CA SER A 275 5.08 -10.10 -10.81
C SER A 275 4.34 -9.23 -11.82
N VAL A 276 4.78 -9.32 -13.07
CA VAL A 276 4.22 -8.64 -14.24
C VAL A 276 3.70 -9.71 -15.20
N GLU A 277 2.38 -9.82 -15.33
CA GLU A 277 1.76 -10.92 -16.06
C GLU A 277 0.70 -10.45 -17.05
N GLY A 278 0.91 -10.65 -18.35
CA GLY A 278 -0.16 -10.44 -19.33
C GLY A 278 -0.54 -8.99 -19.57
N CYS A 279 0.44 -8.08 -19.62
CA CYS A 279 0.23 -6.65 -19.84
C CYS A 279 0.68 -6.14 -21.21
N ASN A 280 0.23 -4.96 -21.64
CA ASN A 280 0.88 -4.33 -22.80
C ASN A 280 2.25 -3.78 -22.38
N THR A 281 2.30 -3.00 -21.31
CA THR A 281 3.55 -2.51 -20.71
C THR A 281 3.71 -3.02 -19.29
N GLY A 282 4.85 -3.63 -18.98
CA GLY A 282 5.17 -4.10 -17.63
C GLY A 282 5.37 -2.96 -16.66
N ILE A 283 6.48 -2.23 -16.83
CA ILE A 283 6.78 -1.04 -16.05
C ILE A 283 6.99 0.14 -16.99
N TYR A 284 6.23 1.21 -16.78
CA TYR A 284 6.28 2.45 -17.54
C TYR A 284 6.86 3.56 -16.67
N PHE A 285 7.98 4.15 -17.09
CA PHE A 285 8.67 5.24 -16.42
C PHE A 285 8.59 6.51 -17.25
N ASN A 286 7.68 7.41 -16.89
CA ASN A 286 7.64 8.80 -17.36
C ASN A 286 8.14 9.81 -16.31
N SER A 287 8.62 9.30 -15.17
CA SER A 287 9.31 10.05 -14.13
C SER A 287 10.83 10.04 -14.35
N GLU A 288 11.52 11.07 -13.84
CA GLU A 288 12.97 11.04 -13.69
C GLU A 288 13.36 9.99 -12.64
N LEU A 289 14.41 9.21 -12.92
CA LEU A 289 14.88 8.14 -12.04
C LEU A 289 16.26 8.47 -11.50
N ALA A 290 16.43 8.34 -10.18
CA ALA A 290 17.70 8.50 -9.48
C ALA A 290 17.91 7.35 -8.48
N GLY A 291 18.59 6.29 -8.93
CA GLY A 291 18.88 5.12 -8.09
C GLY A 291 17.68 4.20 -7.92
N VAL A 292 17.16 3.64 -9.01
CA VAL A 292 16.07 2.65 -8.98
C VAL A 292 16.65 1.25 -9.11
N THR A 293 16.26 0.33 -8.23
CA THR A 293 16.64 -1.09 -8.33
C THR A 293 15.42 -1.96 -8.55
N ILE A 294 15.48 -2.86 -9.53
CA ILE A 294 14.45 -3.89 -9.80
C ILE A 294 15.09 -5.27 -9.68
N ARG A 295 14.66 -6.06 -8.70
CA ARG A 295 15.29 -7.34 -8.42
C ARG A 295 14.34 -8.49 -8.17
N SER A 296 14.82 -9.70 -8.48
CA SER A 296 14.12 -10.95 -8.18
C SER A 296 12.67 -10.98 -8.65
N SER A 297 12.37 -10.28 -9.75
CA SER A 297 11.01 -10.08 -10.25
C SER A 297 10.72 -10.98 -11.46
N TYR A 298 9.45 -11.28 -11.67
CA TYR A 298 8.93 -12.13 -12.72
C TYR A 298 8.18 -11.31 -13.77
N PHE A 299 8.50 -11.54 -15.05
CA PHE A 299 7.87 -10.86 -16.18
C PHE A 299 7.45 -11.91 -17.22
N GLU A 300 6.17 -11.95 -17.57
CA GLU A 300 5.64 -12.85 -18.59
C GLU A 300 4.48 -12.20 -19.38
N ASN A 301 4.32 -12.59 -20.64
CA ASN A 301 3.17 -12.23 -21.48
C ASN A 301 2.99 -10.71 -21.66
N PHE A 302 4.09 -9.95 -21.65
CA PHE A 302 4.11 -8.50 -21.91
C PHE A 302 4.27 -8.18 -23.40
N LYS A 303 3.90 -6.97 -23.86
CA LYS A 303 4.37 -6.44 -25.17
C LYS A 303 5.68 -5.67 -25.05
N VAL A 304 5.83 -4.90 -23.99
CA VAL A 304 7.09 -4.25 -23.58
C VAL A 304 7.27 -4.48 -22.08
N ALA A 305 8.37 -5.08 -21.63
CA ALA A 305 8.58 -5.31 -20.19
C ALA A 305 8.86 -3.99 -19.46
N LEU A 306 9.71 -3.14 -20.04
CA LEU A 306 10.15 -1.88 -19.44
C LEU A 306 10.12 -0.77 -20.49
N ASN A 307 9.47 0.35 -20.18
CA ASN A 307 9.46 1.55 -21.02
C ASN A 307 9.99 2.77 -20.23
N PHE A 308 11.01 3.46 -20.75
CA PHE A 308 11.60 4.67 -20.16
C PHE A 308 11.44 5.88 -21.09
N GLU A 309 10.55 6.79 -20.74
CA GLU A 309 10.27 8.03 -21.51
C GLU A 309 11.02 9.26 -20.99
N ASN A 310 11.75 9.12 -19.88
CA ASN A 310 12.45 10.21 -19.19
C ASN A 310 13.84 9.79 -18.72
N TYR A 311 14.59 10.71 -18.10
CA TYR A 311 15.96 10.48 -17.65
C TYR A 311 16.04 9.33 -16.64
N SER A 312 17.00 8.43 -16.86
CA SER A 312 17.27 7.32 -15.95
C SER A 312 18.72 7.35 -15.46
N ASN A 313 18.93 7.85 -14.24
CA ASN A 313 20.23 7.84 -13.58
C ASN A 313 20.34 6.68 -12.59
N ALA A 314 21.31 5.79 -12.83
CA ALA A 314 21.63 4.65 -11.97
C ALA A 314 20.45 3.68 -11.76
N THR A 315 19.78 3.28 -12.84
CA THR A 315 18.76 2.21 -12.78
C THR A 315 19.42 0.86 -12.96
N VAL A 316 19.18 -0.07 -12.03
CA VAL A 316 19.78 -1.40 -12.01
C VAL A 316 18.70 -2.48 -11.96
N LEU A 317 18.84 -3.50 -12.81
CA LEU A 317 17.98 -4.67 -12.85
C LEU A 317 18.79 -5.95 -12.60
N GLU A 318 18.46 -6.73 -11.58
CA GLU A 318 19.25 -7.90 -11.16
C GLU A 318 18.39 -9.12 -10.80
N GLY A 319 18.83 -10.31 -11.21
CA GLY A 319 18.17 -11.55 -10.78
C GLY A 319 16.70 -11.70 -11.22
N ASN A 320 16.27 -11.02 -12.29
CA ASN A 320 14.89 -11.08 -12.77
C ASN A 320 14.68 -12.23 -13.77
N TYR A 321 13.45 -12.72 -13.87
CA TYR A 321 13.06 -13.73 -14.85
C TYR A 321 12.13 -13.11 -15.90
N PHE A 322 12.58 -13.08 -17.16
CA PHE A 322 11.83 -12.56 -18.30
C PHE A 322 11.44 -13.70 -19.25
N ASN A 323 10.15 -13.96 -19.40
CA ASN A 323 9.60 -14.92 -20.34
C ASN A 323 8.87 -14.22 -21.50
N PHE A 324 9.43 -14.37 -22.70
CA PHE A 324 8.94 -13.73 -23.93
C PHE A 324 7.97 -14.63 -24.70
N LEU A 325 7.71 -15.85 -24.22
CA LEU A 325 6.75 -16.80 -24.81
C LEU A 325 7.00 -17.14 -26.29
N ASN A 326 8.23 -16.96 -26.79
CA ASN A 326 8.57 -17.10 -28.21
C ASN A 326 7.78 -16.16 -29.14
N ASP A 327 7.22 -15.04 -28.62
CA ASP A 327 6.55 -14.03 -29.45
C ASP A 327 7.58 -13.04 -30.01
N ASP A 328 7.72 -13.04 -31.33
CA ASP A 328 8.65 -12.16 -32.05
C ASP A 328 8.27 -10.67 -31.95
N ASN A 329 7.08 -10.32 -31.45
CA ASN A 329 6.56 -8.95 -31.33
C ASN A 329 6.60 -8.39 -29.90
N VAL A 330 7.32 -9.04 -28.98
CA VAL A 330 7.50 -8.57 -27.61
C VAL A 330 8.90 -8.01 -27.40
N TYR A 331 9.04 -7.05 -26.49
CA TYR A 331 10.32 -6.37 -26.24
C TYR A 331 10.64 -6.28 -24.76
N LEU A 332 11.92 -6.42 -24.40
CA LEU A 332 12.41 -6.20 -23.05
C LEU A 332 12.38 -4.70 -22.70
N LEU A 333 12.93 -3.88 -23.60
CA LEU A 333 13.16 -2.46 -23.37
C LEU A 333 12.64 -1.61 -24.52
N GLU A 334 11.85 -0.60 -24.17
CA GLU A 334 11.62 0.60 -24.95
C GLU A 334 12.18 1.78 -24.16
N TYR A 335 12.87 2.71 -24.84
CA TYR A 335 13.35 3.90 -24.17
C TYR A 335 13.49 5.07 -25.15
N LYS A 336 13.36 6.28 -24.63
CA LYS A 336 13.65 7.53 -25.33
C LYS A 336 15.13 7.85 -25.19
N GLY A 337 15.83 8.08 -26.30
CA GLY A 337 17.26 8.42 -26.29
C GLY A 337 17.57 9.78 -25.67
N LEU A 338 17.78 9.85 -24.36
CA LEU A 338 18.14 11.05 -23.62
C LEU A 338 19.61 11.01 -23.15
N PRO A 339 20.25 12.17 -22.94
CA PRO A 339 21.57 12.22 -22.31
C PRO A 339 21.58 11.51 -20.96
N LEU A 340 22.68 10.81 -20.64
CA LEU A 340 22.91 10.19 -19.33
C LEU A 340 21.91 9.09 -18.91
N ASN A 341 21.23 8.44 -19.87
CA ASN A 341 20.47 7.23 -19.58
C ASN A 341 21.40 6.08 -19.16
N ASN A 342 21.59 5.90 -17.86
CA ASN A 342 22.36 4.82 -17.24
C ASN A 342 21.40 3.73 -16.75
N ILE A 343 21.05 2.82 -17.66
CA ILE A 343 20.21 1.65 -17.39
C ILE A 343 21.10 0.41 -17.48
N LYS A 344 21.22 -0.32 -16.36
CA LYS A 344 22.04 -1.52 -16.24
C LYS A 344 21.18 -2.75 -16.00
N PHE A 345 21.24 -3.70 -16.92
CA PHE A 345 20.78 -5.07 -16.71
C PHE A 345 21.97 -5.88 -16.17
N GLY A 346 22.04 -6.05 -14.86
CA GLY A 346 23.12 -6.74 -14.16
C GLY A 346 23.06 -8.27 -14.25
N PHE A 347 23.89 -8.95 -13.45
CA PHE A 347 23.93 -10.41 -13.41
C PHE A 347 22.65 -11.06 -12.86
N GLY A 348 22.49 -12.35 -13.20
CA GLY A 348 21.41 -13.19 -12.70
C GLY A 348 20.07 -13.04 -13.41
N ASN A 349 19.93 -12.09 -14.35
CA ASN A 349 18.73 -12.01 -15.18
C ASN A 349 18.63 -13.21 -16.14
N ALA A 350 17.47 -13.86 -16.16
CA ALA A 350 17.15 -14.96 -17.05
C ALA A 350 16.21 -14.50 -18.18
N TYR A 351 16.51 -14.88 -19.42
CA TYR A 351 15.75 -14.48 -20.60
C TYR A 351 15.31 -15.74 -21.36
N ILE A 352 14.02 -16.06 -21.32
CA ILE A 352 13.45 -17.30 -21.85
C ILE A 352 12.57 -17.02 -23.07
N GLY A 353 12.67 -17.86 -24.09
CA GLY A 353 11.83 -17.81 -25.28
C GLY A 353 12.00 -16.54 -26.10
N THR A 354 13.23 -16.02 -26.22
CA THR A 354 13.51 -14.72 -26.84
C THR A 354 14.62 -14.80 -27.87
N LYS A 355 14.65 -13.82 -28.78
CA LYS A 355 15.77 -13.53 -29.69
C LYS A 355 16.33 -12.15 -29.36
N PHE A 356 17.58 -11.86 -29.75
CA PHE A 356 18.18 -10.56 -29.44
C PHE A 356 17.46 -9.35 -30.04
N LYS A 357 16.75 -9.53 -31.16
CA LYS A 357 15.89 -8.48 -31.72
C LYS A 357 14.79 -8.01 -30.76
N ASN A 358 14.42 -8.84 -29.78
CA ASN A 358 13.41 -8.54 -28.77
C ASN A 358 13.99 -7.78 -27.56
N PHE A 359 15.30 -7.52 -27.48
CA PHE A 359 15.85 -6.82 -26.31
C PHE A 359 15.55 -5.33 -26.32
N ILE A 360 15.60 -4.68 -27.49
CA ILE A 360 15.40 -3.24 -27.59
C ILE A 360 14.48 -2.95 -28.78
N LYS A 361 13.37 -2.26 -28.52
CA LYS A 361 12.39 -1.90 -29.54
C LYS A 361 12.86 -0.72 -30.41
N ASN A 362 13.31 0.37 -29.78
CA ASN A 362 13.71 1.61 -30.47
C ASN A 362 15.22 1.82 -30.39
N LYS A 363 15.87 2.18 -31.50
CA LYS A 363 17.33 2.37 -31.61
C LYS A 363 17.68 3.86 -31.69
N ASP A 364 17.53 4.60 -30.59
CA ASP A 364 17.94 6.00 -30.56
C ASP A 364 19.43 6.13 -30.22
N ASN A 365 20.19 6.75 -31.14
CA ASN A 365 21.65 6.70 -31.22
C ASN A 365 22.37 7.95 -30.67
N LEU A 366 21.72 8.82 -29.90
CA LEU A 366 22.17 10.21 -29.80
C LEU A 366 23.13 10.53 -28.63
N TYR A 367 23.02 9.98 -27.41
CA TYR A 367 23.80 10.48 -26.25
C TYR A 367 24.14 9.44 -25.13
N GLY A 368 25.29 9.60 -24.44
CA GLY A 368 25.64 9.01 -23.12
C GLY A 368 26.31 7.61 -23.08
N GLU A 369 26.78 7.15 -21.90
CA GLU A 369 26.90 5.72 -21.61
C GLU A 369 25.48 5.17 -21.54
N GLY A 370 25.05 4.46 -22.58
CA GLY A 370 23.65 4.08 -22.76
C GLY A 370 23.25 2.87 -21.90
N VAL A 371 22.52 1.95 -22.53
CA VAL A 371 22.07 0.73 -21.87
C VAL A 371 23.22 -0.26 -21.77
N ILE A 372 23.45 -0.81 -20.58
CA ILE A 372 24.45 -1.84 -20.30
C ILE A 372 23.76 -3.17 -20.04
N PHE A 373 24.13 -4.21 -20.81
CA PHE A 373 23.71 -5.58 -20.56
C PHE A 373 24.90 -6.42 -20.08
N GLU A 374 24.81 -6.94 -18.85
CA GLU A 374 25.72 -7.95 -18.31
C GLU A 374 25.08 -9.33 -18.53
N LEU A 375 25.63 -10.10 -19.47
CA LEU A 375 25.10 -11.40 -19.85
C LEU A 375 26.01 -12.53 -19.35
N PRO A 376 25.45 -13.73 -19.06
CA PRO A 376 26.25 -14.94 -18.93
C PRO A 376 27.11 -15.15 -20.18
N LYS A 377 28.17 -15.96 -20.06
CA LYS A 377 29.03 -16.30 -21.20
C LYS A 377 28.19 -16.91 -22.33
N VAL A 378 28.23 -16.26 -23.50
CA VAL A 378 27.53 -16.69 -24.71
C VAL A 378 28.52 -16.86 -25.86
N THR A 379 28.14 -17.65 -26.87
CA THR A 379 28.99 -17.92 -28.05
C THR A 379 29.33 -16.65 -28.84
N ASN A 380 30.43 -16.67 -29.60
CA ASN A 380 30.86 -15.52 -30.42
C ASN A 380 29.81 -15.07 -31.44
N ASP A 381 29.09 -15.99 -32.06
CA ASP A 381 28.04 -15.66 -33.04
C ASP A 381 26.90 -14.87 -32.42
N ILE A 382 26.53 -15.23 -31.19
CA ILE A 382 25.57 -14.48 -30.39
C ILE A 382 26.11 -13.07 -30.10
N MET A 383 27.38 -12.95 -29.68
CA MET A 383 27.99 -11.65 -29.40
C MET A 383 28.08 -10.74 -30.63
N ASN A 384 28.36 -11.32 -31.80
CA ASN A 384 28.41 -10.56 -33.04
C ASN A 384 27.02 -10.04 -33.42
N ASN A 385 25.98 -10.89 -33.33
CA ASN A 385 24.59 -10.46 -33.55
C ASN A 385 24.17 -9.36 -32.57
N LEU A 386 24.56 -9.49 -31.31
CA LEU A 386 24.32 -8.51 -30.27
C LEU A 386 24.96 -7.16 -30.59
N ASN A 387 26.23 -7.16 -31.00
CA ASN A 387 26.96 -5.95 -31.37
C ASN A 387 26.44 -5.28 -32.65
N GLN A 388 25.88 -6.05 -33.60
CA GLN A 388 25.26 -5.50 -34.80
C GLN A 388 23.90 -4.85 -34.53
N ASN A 389 23.19 -5.33 -33.50
CA ASN A 389 21.82 -4.89 -33.22
C ASN A 389 21.72 -3.82 -32.13
N LYS A 390 22.76 -3.60 -31.34
CA LYS A 390 22.77 -2.59 -30.28
C LYS A 390 22.88 -1.16 -30.83
N GLY A 391 22.31 -0.19 -30.13
CA GLY A 391 22.57 1.22 -30.39
C GLY A 391 24.04 1.57 -30.16
N LYS A 392 24.55 2.62 -30.82
CA LYS A 392 25.99 2.99 -30.82
C LYS A 392 26.61 3.08 -29.42
N ASN A 393 25.82 3.51 -28.45
CA ASN A 393 26.24 3.78 -27.07
C ASN A 393 25.94 2.65 -26.09
N ASN A 394 25.32 1.55 -26.54
CA ASN A 394 24.98 0.43 -25.67
C ASN A 394 26.20 -0.49 -25.48
N LYS A 395 26.42 -0.94 -24.25
CA LYS A 395 27.53 -1.83 -23.89
C LYS A 395 26.99 -3.22 -23.58
N ILE A 396 27.74 -4.23 -23.99
CA ILE A 396 27.45 -5.64 -23.70
C ILE A 396 28.70 -6.20 -23.06
N ILE A 397 28.55 -6.68 -21.84
CA ILE A 397 29.63 -7.18 -21.01
C ILE A 397 29.31 -8.65 -20.72
N GLN A 398 30.30 -9.53 -20.87
CA GLN A 398 30.17 -10.94 -20.50
C GLN A 398 30.74 -11.17 -19.11
N ALA A 399 30.10 -12.05 -18.34
CA ALA A 399 30.75 -12.64 -17.18
C ALA A 399 32.02 -13.39 -17.62
N ASN A 400 33.11 -13.25 -16.84
CA ASN A 400 34.34 -14.02 -17.05
C ASN A 400 34.12 -15.51 -16.83
#